data_AF-A0A268U8U0-F1
#
_entry.id   AF-A0A268U8U0-F1
#
_cell.length_a   1.000
_cell.length_b   1.000
_cell.length_c   1.000
_cell.angle_alpha   90.00
_cell.angle_beta   90.00
_cell.angle_gamma   90.00
#
_symmetry.space_group_name_H-M   'P 1'
#
loop_
_entity.id
_entity.type
_entity.pdbx_description
1 polymer ?
#
loop_
_entity_poly.entity_id
_entity_poly.type
_entity_poly.pdbx_seq_one_letter_code
_entity_poly.pdbx_strand_id
1 'polypeptide(L)'
;LTSIQDIFHHRYKESISPIIPLDKPIEGNLATFEIKDIQDGFTPSLEYSKILAAKDIVNGGLKDVDSFVSMARRLKQENILNADDMIAVDFLAKQSPKLNFDEFNKIIKNDYLSMEMKGLITTLVQKLEMIDYLSNGSMATLY
;
A
#
# COMPACT_ATOMS: atom_id res chain seq x y z
N LEU A 1 17.95 -25.99 -5.98
CA LEU A 1 16.99 -24.87 -6.11
C LEU A 1 15.74 -25.31 -5.38
N THR A 2 15.52 -24.79 -4.18
CA THR A 2 14.41 -25.18 -3.30
C THR A 2 13.17 -24.41 -3.75
N SER A 3 12.07 -25.10 -4.04
CA SER A 3 10.84 -24.46 -4.51
C SER A 3 10.28 -23.55 -3.42
N ILE A 4 9.59 -22.48 -3.81
CA ILE A 4 8.84 -21.64 -2.87
C ILE A 4 7.84 -22.51 -2.05
N GLN A 5 7.28 -23.55 -2.69
CA GLN A 5 6.41 -24.52 -2.01
C GLN A 5 7.13 -25.29 -0.90
N ASP A 6 8.41 -25.60 -1.08
CA ASP A 6 9.25 -26.29 -0.09
C ASP A 6 9.55 -25.36 1.09
N ILE A 7 9.77 -24.07 0.83
CA ILE A 7 10.00 -23.05 1.88
C ILE A 7 8.77 -22.90 2.76
N PHE A 8 7.57 -22.87 2.17
CA PHE A 8 6.33 -22.79 2.93
C PHE A 8 6.03 -24.08 3.71
N HIS A 9 6.25 -25.25 3.12
CA HIS A 9 6.08 -26.53 3.82
C HIS A 9 7.05 -26.70 5.00
N HIS A 10 8.30 -26.22 4.86
CA HIS A 10 9.30 -26.34 5.92
C HIS A 10 8.94 -25.47 7.12
N ARG A 11 8.55 -24.21 6.89
CA ARG A 11 8.15 -23.28 7.95
C ARG A 11 6.87 -23.71 8.68
N TYR A 12 5.95 -24.36 7.97
CA TYR A 12 4.76 -24.93 8.60
C TYR A 12 5.13 -26.05 9.57
N LYS A 13 6.07 -26.93 9.21
CA LYS A 13 6.52 -28.02 10.10
C LYS A 13 7.28 -27.52 11.35
N GLU A 14 8.01 -26.42 11.25
CA GLU A 14 8.74 -25.84 12.40
C GLU A 14 7.82 -25.13 13.40
N SER A 15 6.60 -24.72 13.00
CA SER A 15 5.66 -23.98 13.85
C SER A 15 4.59 -24.86 14.50
N ILE A 16 4.56 -26.16 14.20
CA ILE A 16 3.64 -27.10 14.87
C ILE A 16 4.29 -27.52 16.19
N SER A 17 3.81 -26.95 17.29
CA SER A 17 4.02 -27.53 18.62
C SER A 17 3.58 -29.00 18.64
N PRO A 18 4.19 -29.88 19.44
CA PRO A 18 3.86 -31.30 19.41
C PRO A 18 2.38 -31.49 19.76
N ILE A 19 1.62 -32.04 18.80
CA ILE A 19 0.25 -32.51 19.03
C ILE A 19 0.36 -33.70 19.98
N ILE A 20 -0.12 -33.54 21.21
CA ILE A 20 -0.20 -34.63 22.18
C ILE A 20 -1.22 -35.65 21.63
N PRO A 21 -0.86 -36.93 21.45
CA PRO A 21 -1.81 -37.96 21.04
C PRO A 21 -2.90 -38.13 22.11
N LEU A 22 -4.17 -38.13 21.69
CA LEU A 22 -5.36 -38.11 22.56
C LEU A 22 -5.63 -39.42 23.33
N ASP A 23 -4.72 -40.39 23.32
CA ASP A 23 -4.96 -41.75 23.84
C ASP A 23 -4.14 -42.13 25.07
N LYS A 24 -3.68 -41.15 25.87
CA LYS A 24 -3.08 -41.44 27.19
C LYS A 24 -3.79 -40.70 28.31
N PRO A 25 -4.26 -41.38 29.36
CA PRO A 25 -4.86 -40.70 30.51
C PRO A 25 -3.77 -39.95 31.26
N ILE A 26 -3.85 -38.63 31.26
CA ILE A 26 -3.02 -37.76 32.09
C ILE A 26 -3.77 -37.54 33.40
N GLU A 27 -3.41 -38.30 34.44
CA GLU A 27 -3.75 -37.94 35.82
C GLU A 27 -2.88 -36.76 36.24
N GLY A 28 -3.44 -35.56 36.18
CA GLY A 28 -2.78 -34.34 36.62
C GLY A 28 -3.74 -33.16 36.61
N ASN A 29 -3.85 -32.45 37.74
CA ASN A 29 -4.73 -31.32 38.01
C ASN A 29 -5.05 -30.48 36.76
N LEU A 30 -6.34 -30.43 36.42
CA LEU A 30 -6.89 -29.57 35.36
C LEU A 30 -6.78 -28.10 35.80
N ALA A 31 -5.62 -27.49 35.59
CA ALA A 31 -5.57 -26.06 35.38
C ALA A 31 -6.39 -25.79 34.10
N THR A 32 -7.57 -25.18 34.27
CA THR A 32 -8.38 -24.66 33.18
C THR A 32 -7.59 -23.62 32.42
N PHE A 33 -6.91 -24.04 31.35
CA PHE A 33 -6.39 -23.12 30.36
C PHE A 33 -7.61 -22.60 29.59
N GLU A 34 -8.04 -21.38 29.92
CA GLU A 34 -8.95 -20.62 29.05
C GLU A 34 -8.31 -20.54 27.67
N ILE A 35 -8.84 -21.31 26.72
CA ILE A 35 -8.49 -21.16 25.32
C ILE A 35 -9.05 -19.81 24.91
N LYS A 36 -8.21 -18.78 24.96
CA LYS A 36 -8.52 -17.46 24.44
C LYS A 36 -8.84 -17.65 22.96
N ASP A 37 -10.07 -17.40 22.56
CA ASP A 37 -10.52 -17.54 21.17
C ASP A 37 -9.49 -16.89 20.25
N ILE A 38 -8.92 -17.68 19.34
CA ILE A 38 -8.00 -17.17 18.33
C ILE A 38 -8.86 -16.28 17.42
N GLN A 39 -8.76 -14.97 17.60
CA GLN A 39 -9.37 -14.00 16.70
C GLN A 39 -8.59 -13.99 15.40
N ASP A 40 -8.99 -14.83 14.45
CA ASP A 40 -8.57 -14.76 13.06
C ASP A 40 -9.29 -13.57 12.41
N GLY A 41 -8.63 -12.41 12.48
CA GLY A 41 -9.14 -11.16 11.92
C GLY A 41 -8.07 -10.53 11.03
N PHE A 42 -8.47 -10.11 9.83
CA PHE A 42 -7.63 -9.27 9.00
C PHE A 42 -7.57 -7.87 9.62
N THR A 43 -6.46 -7.58 10.31
CA THR A 43 -6.14 -6.19 10.69
C THR A 43 -5.43 -5.54 9.50
N PRO A 44 -5.99 -4.47 8.91
CA PRO A 44 -5.33 -3.78 7.82
C PRO A 44 -3.97 -3.24 8.26
N SER A 45 -3.01 -3.19 7.33
CA SER A 45 -1.73 -2.55 7.61
C SER A 45 -1.93 -1.07 7.96
N LEU A 46 -0.98 -0.50 8.70
CA LEU A 46 -0.99 0.92 9.04
C LEU A 46 -1.06 1.80 7.78
N GLU A 47 -0.33 1.42 6.73
CA GLU A 47 -0.29 2.13 5.45
C GLU A 47 -1.65 2.08 4.75
N TYR A 48 -2.28 0.91 4.70
CA TYR A 48 -3.60 0.76 4.09
C TYR A 48 -4.66 1.58 4.82
N SER A 49 -4.61 1.58 6.16
CA SER A 49 -5.52 2.36 7.00
C SER A 49 -5.38 3.87 6.77
N LYS A 50 -4.14 4.36 6.59
CA LYS A 50 -3.88 5.78 6.26
C LYS A 50 -4.44 6.16 4.89
N ILE A 51 -4.31 5.29 3.90
CA ILE A 51 -4.83 5.55 2.55
C ILE A 51 -6.37 5.60 2.57
N LEU A 52 -7.03 4.71 3.31
CA LEU A 52 -8.48 4.77 3.49
C LEU A 52 -8.94 6.10 4.13
N ALA A 53 -8.18 6.60 5.11
CA ALA A 53 -8.47 7.89 5.75
C ALA A 53 -8.20 9.09 4.81
N ALA A 54 -7.37 8.92 3.77
CA ALA A 54 -7.03 9.97 2.83
C ALA A 54 -8.07 10.18 1.71
N LYS A 55 -9.22 9.47 1.74
CA LYS A 55 -10.25 9.58 0.71
C LYS A 55 -10.74 11.02 0.47
N ASP A 56 -10.96 11.78 1.55
CA ASP A 56 -11.37 13.19 1.45
C ASP A 56 -10.21 14.12 1.04
N ILE A 57 -8.97 13.64 1.14
CA ILE A 57 -7.78 14.40 0.76
C ILE A 57 -7.65 14.49 -0.76
N VAL A 58 -8.03 13.40 -1.44
CA VAL A 58 -7.71 13.19 -2.85
C VAL A 58 -8.80 13.60 -3.81
N ASN A 59 -10.00 13.92 -3.32
CA ASN A 59 -11.12 14.33 -4.15
C ASN A 59 -10.78 15.57 -5.00
N GLY A 60 -10.95 15.46 -6.32
CA GLY A 60 -10.60 16.53 -7.27
C GLY A 60 -9.10 16.86 -7.36
N GLY A 61 -8.24 16.00 -6.81
CA GLY A 61 -6.80 16.24 -6.75
C GLY A 61 -6.11 16.34 -8.11
N LEU A 62 -6.72 15.85 -9.20
CA LEU A 62 -6.16 15.95 -10.55
C LEU A 62 -6.83 17.03 -11.41
N LYS A 63 -7.65 17.90 -10.82
CA LYS A 63 -8.35 18.98 -11.53
C LYS A 63 -7.42 19.96 -12.22
N ASP A 64 -6.44 20.47 -11.47
CA ASP A 64 -5.50 21.50 -11.88
C ASP A 64 -4.21 21.39 -11.05
N VAL A 65 -3.17 22.12 -11.47
CA VAL A 65 -1.83 22.02 -10.86
C VAL A 65 -1.85 22.38 -9.38
N ASP A 66 -2.61 23.39 -8.99
CA ASP A 66 -2.71 23.82 -7.59
C ASP A 66 -3.39 22.75 -6.73
N SER A 67 -4.48 22.16 -7.23
CA SER A 67 -5.19 21.05 -6.58
C SER A 67 -4.28 19.83 -6.41
N PHE A 68 -3.50 19.50 -7.44
CA PHE A 68 -2.56 18.37 -7.42
C PHE A 68 -1.43 18.57 -6.42
N VAL A 69 -0.78 19.73 -6.44
CA VAL A 69 0.28 20.05 -5.50
C VAL A 69 -0.25 20.14 -4.07
N SER A 70 -1.46 20.68 -3.87
CA SER A 70 -2.12 20.75 -2.56
C SER A 70 -2.45 19.35 -2.01
N MET A 71 -3.05 18.48 -2.84
CA MET A 71 -3.30 17.08 -2.50
C MET A 71 -2.01 16.37 -2.10
N ALA A 72 -0.95 16.48 -2.91
CA ALA A 72 0.34 15.86 -2.62
C ALA A 72 0.95 16.33 -1.30
N ARG A 73 0.85 17.63 -0.99
CA ARG A 73 1.31 18.18 0.30
C ARG A 73 0.55 17.58 1.47
N ARG A 74 -0.77 17.43 1.36
CA ARG A 74 -1.58 16.80 2.41
C ARG A 74 -1.24 15.32 2.58
N LEU A 75 -1.09 14.58 1.48
CA LEU A 75 -0.65 13.18 1.53
C LEU A 75 0.75 13.03 2.16
N LYS A 76 1.64 14.00 1.95
CA LYS A 76 2.94 14.04 2.64
C LYS A 76 2.80 14.27 4.14
N GLN A 77 1.93 15.19 4.56
CA GLN A 77 1.67 15.47 5.99
C GLN A 77 1.15 14.22 6.72
N GLU A 78 0.35 13.40 6.05
CA GLU A 78 -0.13 12.10 6.57
C GLU A 78 0.91 10.96 6.49
N ASN A 79 2.12 11.25 6.01
CA ASN A 79 3.20 10.28 5.76
C ASN A 79 2.79 9.17 4.78
N ILE A 80 1.91 9.48 3.82
CA ILE A 80 1.55 8.59 2.71
C ILE A 80 2.52 8.78 1.55
N LEU A 81 2.90 10.04 1.28
CA LEU A 81 3.99 10.39 0.37
C LEU A 81 5.26 10.78 1.14
N ASN A 82 6.41 10.44 0.59
CA ASN A 82 7.72 10.77 1.13
C ASN A 82 8.35 11.98 0.41
N ALA A 83 9.61 12.31 0.73
CA ALA A 83 10.29 13.44 0.11
C ALA A 83 10.58 13.23 -1.39
N ASP A 84 10.90 12.01 -1.80
CA ASP A 84 11.22 11.66 -3.18
C ASP A 84 9.98 11.69 -4.07
N ASP A 85 8.83 11.24 -3.54
CA ASP A 85 7.53 11.38 -4.19
C ASP A 85 7.25 12.86 -4.53
N MET A 86 7.62 13.79 -3.64
CA MET A 86 7.42 15.22 -3.88
C MET A 86 8.30 15.79 -5.00
N ILE A 87 9.46 15.17 -5.27
CA ILE A 87 10.30 15.54 -6.43
C ILE A 87 9.56 15.18 -7.72
N ALA A 88 8.97 13.98 -7.78
CA ALA A 88 8.16 13.55 -8.91
C ALA A 88 6.88 14.40 -9.06
N VAL A 89 6.24 14.80 -7.95
CA VAL A 89 5.09 15.73 -7.98
C VAL A 89 5.47 17.06 -8.61
N ASP A 90 6.58 17.68 -8.16
CA ASP A 90 7.05 18.96 -8.70
C ASP A 90 7.40 18.84 -10.20
N PHE A 91 8.01 17.73 -10.61
CA PHE A 91 8.30 17.44 -11.99
C PHE A 91 7.01 17.34 -12.84
N LEU A 92 6.05 16.50 -12.43
CA LEU A 92 4.79 16.30 -13.15
C LEU A 92 3.96 17.58 -13.21
N ALA A 93 3.90 18.35 -12.13
CA ALA A 93 3.21 19.63 -12.07
C ALA A 93 3.72 20.65 -13.11
N LYS A 94 5.02 20.60 -13.43
CA LYS A 94 5.67 21.50 -14.39
C LYS A 94 5.64 21.00 -15.82
N GLN A 95 5.80 19.68 -16.00
CA GLN A 95 6.06 19.09 -17.31
C GLN A 95 4.83 18.40 -17.92
N SER A 96 3.83 18.04 -17.10
CA SER A 96 2.66 17.33 -17.60
C SER A 96 1.67 18.29 -18.25
N PRO A 97 1.35 18.12 -19.55
CA PRO A 97 0.35 18.96 -20.22
C PRO A 97 -1.06 18.78 -19.64
N LYS A 98 -1.33 17.61 -19.06
CA LYS A 98 -2.59 17.23 -18.42
C LYS A 98 -2.31 16.44 -17.16
N LEU A 99 -3.12 16.62 -16.12
CA LEU A 99 -2.99 15.87 -14.87
C LEU A 99 -3.93 14.67 -14.92
N ASN A 100 -3.44 13.55 -15.45
CA ASN A 100 -4.13 12.27 -15.44
C ASN A 100 -3.11 11.13 -15.60
N PHE A 101 -3.52 9.92 -15.22
CA PHE A 101 -2.65 8.75 -15.24
C PHE A 101 -2.14 8.41 -16.64
N ASP A 102 -2.96 8.59 -17.69
CA ASP A 102 -2.53 8.34 -19.08
C ASP A 102 -1.35 9.22 -19.48
N GLU A 103 -1.40 10.51 -19.14
CA GLU A 103 -0.33 11.46 -19.47
C GLU A 103 0.93 11.18 -18.64
N PHE A 104 0.79 10.86 -17.36
CA PHE A 104 1.92 10.46 -16.52
C PHE A 104 2.61 9.21 -17.07
N ASN A 105 1.83 8.22 -17.53
CA ASN A 105 2.34 7.00 -18.15
C ASN A 105 3.07 7.27 -19.48
N LYS A 106 2.67 8.27 -20.26
CA LYS A 106 3.44 8.70 -21.44
C LYS A 106 4.76 9.36 -21.05
N ILE A 107 4.75 10.20 -20.02
CA ILE A 107 5.96 10.85 -19.50
C ILE A 107 6.98 9.81 -19.05
N ILE A 108 6.56 8.77 -18.31
CA ILE A 108 7.44 7.68 -17.86
C ILE A 108 8.11 6.97 -19.05
N LYS A 109 7.36 6.77 -20.15
CA LYS A 109 7.85 6.11 -21.37
C LYS A 109 8.78 6.99 -22.21
N ASN A 110 8.94 8.26 -21.87
CA ASN A 110 9.80 9.17 -22.60
C ASN A 110 11.29 8.82 -22.38
N ASP A 111 12.06 8.65 -23.46
CA ASP A 111 13.48 8.28 -23.41
C ASP A 111 14.42 9.39 -22.93
N TYR A 112 13.95 10.64 -22.83
CA TYR A 112 14.77 11.76 -22.34
C TYR A 112 14.89 11.82 -20.81
N LEU A 113 14.15 11.02 -20.05
CA LEU A 113 14.24 10.97 -18.59
C LEU A 113 15.35 10.03 -18.13
N SER A 114 16.10 10.45 -17.10
CA SER A 114 17.03 9.56 -16.40
C SER A 114 16.28 8.37 -15.79
N MET A 115 16.96 7.23 -15.64
CA MET A 115 16.36 6.04 -15.01
C MET A 115 15.87 6.33 -13.58
N GLU A 116 16.59 7.16 -12.85
CA GLU A 116 16.21 7.60 -11.51
C GLU A 116 14.88 8.36 -11.53
N MET A 117 14.74 9.36 -12.40
CA MET A 117 13.51 10.14 -12.52
C MET A 117 12.33 9.28 -12.99
N LYS A 118 12.57 8.35 -13.93
CA LYS A 118 11.57 7.35 -14.32
C LYS A 118 11.12 6.52 -13.12
N GLY A 119 12.06 6.08 -12.27
CA GLY A 119 11.78 5.36 -11.03
C GLY A 119 10.89 6.17 -10.09
N LEU A 120 11.27 7.41 -9.80
CA LEU A 120 10.51 8.30 -8.92
C LEU A 120 9.07 8.54 -9.41
N ILE A 121 8.92 8.86 -10.70
CA ILE A 121 7.59 9.10 -11.29
C ILE A 121 6.77 7.81 -11.28
N THR A 122 7.37 6.66 -11.61
CA THR A 122 6.67 5.36 -11.59
C THR A 122 6.15 5.04 -10.20
N THR A 123 6.99 5.18 -9.16
CA THR A 123 6.59 4.94 -7.77
C THR A 123 5.48 5.87 -7.33
N LEU A 124 5.57 7.16 -7.66
CA LEU A 124 4.50 8.12 -7.36
C LEU A 124 3.19 7.74 -8.06
N VAL A 125 3.22 7.48 -9.37
CA VAL A 125 2.02 7.13 -10.15
C VAL A 125 1.34 5.89 -9.58
N GLN A 126 2.10 4.84 -9.27
CA GLN A 126 1.55 3.62 -8.66
C GLN A 126 0.88 3.88 -7.32
N LYS A 127 1.48 4.73 -6.46
CA LYS A 127 0.85 5.13 -5.19
C LYS A 127 -0.44 5.88 -5.42
N LEU A 128 -0.45 6.85 -6.35
CA LEU A 128 -1.63 7.64 -6.67
C LEU A 128 -2.74 6.77 -7.28
N GLU A 129 -2.42 5.84 -8.18
CA GLU A 129 -3.38 4.87 -8.74
C GLU A 129 -3.98 3.97 -7.64
N MET A 130 -3.16 3.51 -6.68
CA MET A 130 -3.66 2.74 -5.54
C MET A 130 -4.61 3.55 -4.65
N ILE A 131 -4.25 4.81 -4.34
CA ILE A 131 -5.10 5.69 -3.55
C ILE A 131 -6.39 6.01 -4.31
N ASP A 132 -6.31 6.26 -5.62
CA ASP A 132 -7.49 6.54 -6.45
C ASP A 132 -8.44 5.35 -6.49
N TYR A 133 -7.90 4.13 -6.70
CA TYR A 133 -8.65 2.88 -6.63
C TYR A 133 -9.39 2.72 -5.29
N LEU A 134 -8.70 2.91 -4.17
CA LEU A 134 -9.30 2.80 -2.83
C LEU A 134 -10.29 3.93 -2.52
N SER A 135 -10.17 5.06 -3.22
CA SER A 135 -11.09 6.20 -3.11
C SER A 135 -12.30 6.11 -4.05
N ASN A 136 -12.45 5.04 -4.85
CA ASN A 136 -13.46 4.90 -5.90
C ASN A 136 -13.33 5.92 -7.06
N GLY A 137 -12.11 6.26 -7.48
CA GLY A 137 -11.90 7.17 -8.63
C GLY A 137 -12.11 8.64 -8.30
N SER A 138 -11.95 9.03 -7.03
CA SER A 138 -12.26 10.39 -6.57
C SER A 138 -11.27 11.44 -7.08
N MET A 139 -10.06 11.06 -7.53
CA MET A 139 -9.03 12.04 -7.91
C MET A 139 -9.37 12.83 -9.17
N ALA A 140 -9.95 12.16 -10.16
CA ALA A 140 -10.31 12.77 -11.43
C ALA A 140 -11.73 13.36 -11.44
N THR A 141 -12.52 13.07 -10.40
CA THR A 141 -13.93 13.45 -10.35
C THR A 141 -14.10 14.85 -9.78
N LEU A 142 -14.87 15.70 -10.47
CA LEU A 142 -15.34 16.99 -9.97
C LEU A 142 -16.79 16.81 -9.53
N TYR A 143 -17.04 16.79 -8.22
CA TYR A 143 -18.38 16.93 -7.67
C TYR A 143 -18.67 18.40 -7.34
#